data_AF-A0A136J7I9-F1
#
_entry.id   AF-A0A136J7I9-F1
#
_cell.length_a   1.000
_cell.length_b   1.000
_cell.length_c   1.000
_cell.angle_alpha   90.00
_cell.angle_beta   90.00
_cell.angle_gamma   90.00
#
_symmetry.space_group_name_H-M   'P 1'
#
loop_
_entity.id
_entity.type
_entity.pdbx_description
1 polymer ?
#
loop_
_entity_poly.entity_id
_entity_poly.type
_entity_poly.pdbx_seq_one_letter_code
_entity_poly.pdbx_strand_id
1 'polypeptide(L)'
;MADEELLHNVHQLGDLDLAALLSLINREHGIISTDPEALDDLVAELQLVAADAFGLTSTVVHCNPRTTLDDLAAALLVPHSVDDTLSPSRADSPVISRTGGGSYFDSHQTNRPQQPANRQQGFSPQQSPLQQHNSPRSPTTPGGRPPQIANVILAKNLDRAPKAVQIQCLELLRTRRIYTRTSVHAAPKTFLFVAVLGADSGGAARLTPHLNDYFYIAHWHDADDGFPRLEEAAEDEEGTEREDGNSTEAGYGTGDSNEPSTSDDDDNDESFATVDTRSLASYESVVRRKKTPKLRRLTEPSSTSQTPRPLFSSRDLATLAVLARVVSVDIEVLRYQMNIISFLRMHRAVGGGIAPLATQHLDLLVRSLAVLHGIDFATPAIVALAAKKVYLHRIRIVSDPRDERSMQWGSELAAVAALLEGVGPEDVIDDVLSMVAPPV
;
A
#
# COMPACT_ATOMS: atom_id res chain seq x y z
N MET A 1 -4.60 15.02 -18.80
CA MET A 1 -5.57 15.01 -17.69
C MET A 1 -6.17 13.61 -17.61
N ALA A 2 -6.56 13.16 -16.42
CA ALA A 2 -7.27 11.89 -16.26
C ALA A 2 -8.65 11.98 -16.92
N ASP A 3 -9.17 10.86 -17.42
CA ASP A 3 -10.52 10.80 -18.00
C ASP A 3 -11.56 11.17 -16.93
N GLU A 4 -12.60 11.93 -17.29
CA GLU A 4 -13.62 12.42 -16.33
C GLU A 4 -14.36 11.28 -15.62
N GLU A 5 -14.58 10.15 -16.32
CA GLU A 5 -15.15 8.93 -15.77
C GLU A 5 -14.25 8.32 -14.67
N LEU A 6 -12.94 8.34 -14.89
CA LEU A 6 -11.97 7.82 -13.95
C LEU A 6 -11.91 8.69 -12.68
N LEU A 7 -11.95 10.00 -12.82
CA LEU A 7 -12.04 10.93 -11.68
C LEU A 7 -13.38 10.79 -10.92
N HIS A 8 -14.48 10.55 -11.64
CA HIS A 8 -15.77 10.28 -11.00
C HIS A 8 -15.72 9.01 -10.14
N ASN A 9 -15.11 7.93 -10.64
CA ASN A 9 -14.92 6.70 -9.88
C ASN A 9 -14.04 6.95 -8.64
N VAL A 10 -12.97 7.74 -8.76
CA VAL A 10 -12.11 8.12 -7.62
C VAL A 10 -12.89 8.88 -6.54
N HIS A 11 -13.80 9.78 -6.90
CA HIS A 11 -14.60 10.53 -5.92
C HIS A 11 -15.65 9.68 -5.18
N GLN A 12 -15.99 8.49 -5.69
CA GLN A 12 -16.90 7.56 -5.03
C GLN A 12 -16.18 6.63 -4.03
N LEU A 13 -14.86 6.55 -4.10
CA LEU A 13 -14.05 5.67 -3.26
C LEU A 13 -14.10 6.07 -1.79
N GLY A 14 -14.06 5.06 -0.91
CA GLY A 14 -13.77 5.25 0.50
C GLY A 14 -12.27 5.52 0.75
N ASP A 15 -11.93 5.83 2.00
CA ASP A 15 -10.54 6.13 2.36
C ASP A 15 -9.62 4.89 2.26
N LEU A 16 -10.15 3.70 2.55
CA LEU A 16 -9.45 2.42 2.39
C LEU A 16 -9.15 2.11 0.92
N ASP A 17 -10.15 2.31 0.04
CA ASP A 17 -9.99 2.19 -1.42
C ASP A 17 -8.89 3.15 -1.91
N LEU A 18 -8.91 4.39 -1.43
CA LEU A 18 -7.96 5.42 -1.81
C LEU A 18 -6.53 5.08 -1.35
N ALA A 19 -6.36 4.56 -0.14
CA ALA A 19 -5.07 4.10 0.36
C ALA A 19 -4.51 2.94 -0.49
N ALA A 20 -5.36 1.99 -0.87
CA ALA A 20 -4.99 0.90 -1.77
C ALA A 20 -4.65 1.41 -3.18
N LEU A 21 -5.46 2.32 -3.74
CA LEU A 21 -5.24 2.93 -5.05
C LEU A 21 -3.90 3.66 -5.11
N LEU A 22 -3.61 4.52 -4.13
CA LEU A 22 -2.36 5.28 -4.05
C LEU A 22 -1.13 4.37 -3.98
N SER A 23 -1.23 3.27 -3.23
CA SER A 23 -0.17 2.27 -3.11
C SER A 23 0.03 1.52 -4.43
N LEU A 24 -1.06 1.13 -5.12
CA LEU A 24 -1.01 0.42 -6.39
C LEU A 24 -0.44 1.27 -7.54
N ILE A 25 -0.85 2.54 -7.63
CA ILE A 25 -0.35 3.50 -8.64
C ILE A 25 1.18 3.62 -8.55
N ASN A 26 1.70 3.77 -7.34
CA ASN A 26 3.14 3.96 -7.10
C ASN A 26 3.93 2.65 -7.02
N ARG A 27 3.24 1.49 -6.99
CA ARG A 27 3.83 0.16 -6.75
C ARG A 27 4.58 0.09 -5.44
N GLU A 28 4.00 0.73 -4.44
CA GLU A 28 4.49 0.76 -3.08
C GLU A 28 3.50 0.06 -2.13
N HIS A 29 3.80 0.07 -0.83
CA HIS A 29 3.12 -0.75 0.18
C HIS A 29 2.60 0.11 1.33
N GLY A 30 1.50 -0.29 1.96
CA GLY A 30 0.83 0.51 2.98
C GLY A 30 0.78 -0.15 4.36
N ILE A 31 0.62 0.68 5.39
CA ILE A 31 0.15 0.26 6.72
C ILE A 31 -1.27 0.78 6.86
N ILE A 32 -2.21 -0.08 7.25
CA ILE A 32 -3.55 0.33 7.63
C ILE A 32 -3.78 -0.14 9.05
N SER A 33 -4.20 0.79 9.90
CA SER A 33 -4.42 0.54 11.32
C SER A 33 -5.83 0.95 11.71
N THR A 34 -6.37 0.25 12.70
CA THR A 34 -7.69 0.49 13.27
C THR A 34 -7.68 0.01 14.72
N ASP A 35 -8.79 0.20 15.43
CA ASP A 35 -8.96 -0.36 16.77
C ASP A 35 -8.82 -1.88 16.76
N PRO A 36 -8.19 -2.49 17.78
CA PRO A 36 -7.95 -3.93 17.80
C PRO A 36 -9.21 -4.78 17.68
N GLU A 37 -10.38 -4.24 18.06
CA GLU A 37 -11.68 -4.91 18.00
C GLU A 37 -12.23 -4.99 16.57
N ALA A 38 -12.03 -3.96 15.75
CA ALA A 38 -12.50 -3.88 14.37
C ALA A 38 -11.51 -4.48 13.34
N LEU A 39 -10.43 -5.11 13.81
CA LEU A 39 -9.34 -5.57 12.95
C LEU A 39 -9.75 -6.69 11.98
N ASP A 40 -10.68 -7.56 12.38
CA ASP A 40 -11.21 -8.62 11.52
C ASP A 40 -12.10 -8.05 10.41
N ASP A 41 -12.97 -7.10 10.77
CA ASP A 41 -13.85 -6.40 9.83
C ASP A 41 -13.04 -5.60 8.81
N LEU A 42 -11.98 -4.91 9.25
CA LEU A 42 -11.05 -4.21 8.36
C LEU A 42 -10.35 -5.18 7.37
N VAL A 43 -9.95 -6.37 7.83
CA VAL A 43 -9.34 -7.36 6.93
C VAL A 43 -10.36 -7.81 5.89
N ALA A 44 -11.60 -8.11 6.31
CA ALA A 44 -12.67 -8.52 5.39
C ALA A 44 -13.00 -7.41 4.38
N GLU A 45 -13.14 -6.16 4.82
CA GLU A 45 -13.35 -5.00 3.96
C GLU A 45 -12.19 -4.87 2.95
N LEU A 46 -10.93 -4.96 3.38
CA LEU A 46 -9.78 -4.88 2.48
C LEU A 46 -9.72 -6.03 1.46
N GLN A 47 -10.25 -7.21 1.80
CA GLN A 47 -10.39 -8.30 0.83
C GLN A 47 -11.42 -7.95 -0.25
N LEU A 48 -12.56 -7.35 0.14
CA LEU A 48 -13.59 -6.86 -0.77
C LEU A 48 -13.06 -5.70 -1.63
N VAL A 49 -12.33 -4.74 -1.04
CA VAL A 49 -11.64 -3.67 -1.79
C VAL A 49 -10.73 -4.26 -2.87
N ALA A 50 -9.91 -5.26 -2.53
CA ALA A 50 -9.03 -5.91 -3.51
C ALA A 50 -9.81 -6.58 -4.65
N ALA A 51 -10.90 -7.30 -4.34
CA ALA A 51 -11.71 -8.02 -5.30
C ALA A 51 -12.57 -7.09 -6.16
N ASP A 52 -13.38 -6.24 -5.53
CA ASP A 52 -14.44 -5.46 -6.18
C ASP A 52 -13.91 -4.18 -6.81
N ALA A 53 -13.00 -3.47 -6.14
CA ALA A 53 -12.46 -2.23 -6.69
C ALA A 53 -11.38 -2.48 -7.75
N PHE A 54 -10.54 -3.51 -7.56
CA PHE A 54 -9.35 -3.73 -8.39
C PHE A 54 -9.30 -5.07 -9.14
N GLY A 55 -10.19 -6.02 -8.84
CA GLY A 55 -10.17 -7.34 -9.49
C GLY A 55 -8.92 -8.16 -9.15
N LEU A 56 -8.34 -7.96 -7.96
CA LEU A 56 -7.10 -8.57 -7.52
C LEU A 56 -7.35 -9.66 -6.48
N THR A 57 -6.63 -10.77 -6.58
CA THR A 57 -6.67 -11.82 -5.56
C THR A 57 -5.93 -11.36 -4.30
N SER A 58 -6.58 -11.46 -3.15
CA SER A 58 -6.00 -11.19 -1.84
C SER A 58 -5.73 -12.49 -1.06
N THR A 59 -4.67 -12.50 -0.26
CA THR A 59 -4.42 -13.53 0.76
C THR A 59 -4.17 -12.87 2.12
N VAL A 60 -4.65 -13.50 3.19
CA VAL A 60 -4.47 -13.02 4.55
C VAL A 60 -3.39 -13.85 5.24
N VAL A 61 -2.37 -13.17 5.77
CA VAL A 61 -1.31 -13.78 6.56
C VAL A 61 -1.54 -13.40 8.02
N HIS A 62 -1.89 -14.38 8.85
CA HIS A 62 -2.06 -14.17 10.28
C HIS A 62 -0.72 -14.29 11.02
N CYS A 63 -0.20 -13.15 11.48
CA CYS A 63 1.05 -13.11 12.23
C CYS A 63 0.81 -13.24 13.74
N ASN A 64 1.64 -14.04 14.38
CA ASN A 64 1.68 -14.21 15.82
C ASN A 64 3.14 -14.49 16.27
N PRO A 65 3.44 -14.48 17.58
CA PRO A 65 4.81 -14.67 18.07
C PRO A 65 5.46 -16.02 17.73
N ARG A 66 4.69 -17.00 17.24
CA ARG A 66 5.14 -18.34 16.86
C ARG A 66 5.20 -18.54 15.34
N THR A 67 4.79 -17.56 14.54
CA THR A 67 4.82 -17.65 13.07
C THR A 67 6.24 -17.93 12.59
N THR A 68 6.41 -18.99 11.81
CA THR A 68 7.70 -19.37 11.22
C THR A 68 7.86 -18.82 9.81
N LEU A 69 9.08 -18.87 9.26
CA LEU A 69 9.35 -18.47 7.87
C LEU A 69 8.64 -19.39 6.87
N ASP A 70 8.51 -20.68 7.18
CA ASP A 70 7.80 -21.62 6.32
C ASP A 70 6.29 -21.35 6.33
N ASP A 71 5.72 -20.99 7.49
CA ASP A 71 4.30 -20.60 7.60
C ASP A 71 4.01 -19.33 6.78
N LEU A 72 4.89 -18.33 6.88
CA LEU A 72 4.82 -17.13 6.06
C LEU A 72 4.85 -17.50 4.57
N ALA A 73 5.81 -18.31 4.14
CA ALA A 73 5.94 -18.65 2.74
C ALA A 73 4.74 -19.46 2.21
N ALA A 74 4.18 -20.35 3.03
CA ALA A 74 2.98 -21.10 2.68
C ALA A 74 1.75 -20.19 2.54
N ALA A 75 1.55 -19.25 3.48
CA ALA A 75 0.40 -18.33 3.45
C ALA A 75 0.42 -17.34 2.29
N LEU A 76 1.61 -17.04 1.75
CA LEU A 76 1.78 -16.13 0.61
C LEU A 76 1.42 -16.76 -0.75
N LEU A 77 1.42 -18.08 -0.84
CA LEU A 77 1.33 -18.82 -2.09
C LEU A 77 -0.10 -19.31 -2.34
N VAL A 78 -0.71 -18.83 -3.42
CA VAL A 78 -2.07 -19.20 -3.83
C VAL A 78 -2.01 -20.15 -5.04
N PRO A 79 -2.90 -21.17 -5.12
CA PRO A 79 -3.06 -21.97 -6.33
C PRO A 79 -3.47 -21.08 -7.51
N HIS A 80 -2.85 -21.29 -8.67
CA HIS A 80 -3.14 -20.50 -9.86
C HIS A 80 -4.59 -20.75 -10.32
N SER A 81 -5.45 -19.73 -10.31
CA SER A 81 -6.77 -19.77 -10.95
C SER A 81 -6.64 -19.64 -12.46
N VAL A 82 -7.52 -20.27 -13.22
CA VAL A 82 -7.36 -20.54 -14.67
C VAL A 82 -7.67 -19.33 -15.56
N ASP A 83 -8.04 -18.17 -14.99
CA ASP A 83 -8.63 -17.05 -15.75
C ASP A 83 -7.65 -16.07 -16.40
N ASP A 84 -6.33 -16.26 -16.23
CA ASP A 84 -5.31 -15.38 -16.82
C ASP A 84 -5.00 -15.68 -18.31
N THR A 85 -5.96 -16.24 -19.06
CA THR A 85 -5.77 -16.76 -20.42
C THR A 85 -5.68 -15.71 -21.54
N LEU A 86 -5.65 -14.41 -21.23
CA LEU A 86 -5.51 -13.34 -22.23
C LEU A 86 -4.27 -12.45 -22.04
N SER A 87 -3.20 -12.98 -21.44
CA SER A 87 -1.86 -12.40 -21.64
C SER A 87 -1.28 -12.93 -22.96
N PRO A 88 -0.98 -12.08 -23.97
CA PRO A 88 -0.37 -12.54 -25.21
C PRO A 88 0.97 -13.19 -24.91
N SER A 89 1.18 -14.34 -25.54
CA SER A 89 2.31 -15.25 -25.37
C SER A 89 3.63 -14.50 -25.20
N ARG A 90 4.39 -14.91 -24.19
CA ARG A 90 5.84 -14.72 -24.15
C ARG A 90 6.39 -15.03 -25.53
N ALA A 91 6.93 -14.01 -26.20
CA ALA A 91 7.76 -14.22 -27.37
C ALA A 91 8.94 -15.07 -26.91
N ASP A 92 8.92 -16.34 -27.29
CA ASP A 92 10.10 -17.19 -27.28
C ASP A 92 11.20 -16.45 -28.02
N SER A 93 12.21 -16.02 -27.29
CA SER A 93 13.42 -15.46 -27.86
C SER A 93 14.13 -16.59 -28.61
N PRO A 94 14.35 -16.50 -29.94
CA PRO A 94 15.05 -17.55 -30.64
C PRO A 94 16.55 -17.40 -30.36
N VAL A 95 17.06 -18.26 -29.47
CA VAL A 95 18.49 -18.52 -29.33
C VAL A 95 18.92 -19.28 -30.59
N ILE A 96 19.50 -18.57 -31.56
CA ILE A 96 20.11 -19.19 -32.73
C ILE A 96 21.44 -19.82 -32.29
N SER A 97 21.42 -21.14 -32.13
CA SER A 97 22.60 -22.00 -32.08
C SER A 97 23.24 -22.05 -33.48
N ARG A 98 24.32 -21.30 -33.68
CA ARG A 98 25.14 -21.40 -34.90
C ARG A 98 26.18 -22.51 -34.76
N THR A 99 25.89 -23.66 -35.37
CA THR A 99 26.88 -24.68 -35.73
C THR A 99 27.08 -24.69 -37.25
N GLY A 100 28.33 -24.48 -37.68
CA GLY A 100 28.90 -25.13 -38.88
C GLY A 100 28.70 -24.49 -40.26
N GLY A 101 29.81 -23.95 -40.80
CA GLY A 101 30.28 -24.25 -42.17
C GLY A 101 29.77 -23.38 -43.33
N GLY A 102 30.70 -22.80 -44.10
CA GLY A 102 30.42 -22.35 -45.47
C GLY A 102 31.14 -21.06 -45.88
N SER A 103 32.36 -21.21 -46.41
CA SER A 103 33.15 -20.18 -47.11
C SER A 103 32.50 -19.79 -48.44
N TYR A 104 32.44 -18.50 -48.79
CA TYR A 104 32.46 -18.02 -50.17
C TYR A 104 33.12 -16.63 -50.26
N PHE A 105 34.22 -16.58 -51.03
CA PHE A 105 34.76 -15.51 -51.91
C PHE A 105 33.84 -14.27 -52.11
N ASP A 106 34.30 -13.03 -52.27
CA ASP A 106 35.36 -12.58 -53.18
C ASP A 106 35.79 -11.11 -52.88
N SER A 107 36.98 -10.82 -53.41
CA SER A 107 37.87 -9.66 -53.50
C SER A 107 37.31 -8.24 -53.67
N HIS A 108 38.12 -7.25 -53.24
CA HIS A 108 38.72 -6.25 -54.13
C HIS A 108 40.02 -5.66 -53.53
N GLN A 109 41.04 -5.59 -54.39
CA GLN A 109 42.39 -5.01 -54.24
C GLN A 109 42.33 -3.52 -53.83
N THR A 110 43.35 -2.90 -53.24
CA THR A 110 44.67 -2.58 -53.83
C THR A 110 45.66 -1.97 -52.83
N ASN A 111 46.96 -2.09 -53.17
CA ASN A 111 48.14 -1.29 -52.76
C ASN A 111 49.04 -1.75 -51.58
N ARG A 112 50.14 -2.38 -52.00
CA ARG A 112 51.49 -2.53 -51.40
C ARG A 112 52.28 -1.18 -51.57
N PRO A 113 53.52 -0.93 -51.04
CA PRO A 113 54.52 -1.88 -50.48
C PRO A 113 55.47 -1.43 -49.31
N GLN A 114 56.33 -2.38 -48.89
CA GLN A 114 57.74 -2.28 -48.37
C GLN A 114 58.06 -2.17 -46.84
N GLN A 115 58.42 -3.33 -46.24
CA GLN A 115 59.63 -3.73 -45.45
C GLN A 115 60.22 -2.84 -44.30
N PRO A 116 61.12 -3.37 -43.41
CA PRO A 116 61.01 -4.56 -42.55
C PRO A 116 61.52 -4.31 -41.09
N ALA A 117 61.56 -5.39 -40.29
CA ALA A 117 62.47 -5.66 -39.15
C ALA A 117 61.98 -5.50 -37.68
N ASN A 118 62.06 -6.66 -37.01
CA ASN A 118 62.71 -6.93 -35.71
C ASN A 118 61.84 -7.31 -34.50
N ARG A 119 62.10 -8.54 -34.02
CA ARG A 119 62.21 -9.00 -32.61
C ARG A 119 61.07 -8.65 -31.63
N GLN A 120 60.37 -9.65 -31.10
CA GLN A 120 60.73 -10.39 -29.87
C GLN A 120 59.66 -11.42 -29.47
N GLN A 121 60.09 -12.34 -28.62
CA GLN A 121 59.45 -13.53 -28.07
C GLN A 121 58.19 -13.23 -27.25
N GLY A 122 57.32 -14.24 -27.09
CA GLY A 122 56.59 -14.41 -25.83
C GLY A 122 55.20 -15.00 -25.86
N PHE A 123 55.10 -16.24 -25.37
CA PHE A 123 54.04 -16.77 -24.51
C PHE A 123 52.56 -16.69 -24.94
N SER A 124 52.07 -17.82 -25.44
CA SER A 124 50.65 -18.22 -25.42
C SER A 124 50.26 -18.81 -24.06
N PRO A 125 49.23 -18.31 -23.35
CA PRO A 125 48.68 -18.99 -22.19
C PRO A 125 47.59 -19.98 -22.62
N GLN A 126 47.79 -21.24 -22.20
CA GLN A 126 46.86 -22.35 -22.29
C GLN A 126 45.83 -22.20 -21.16
N GLN A 127 44.58 -21.82 -21.47
CA GLN A 127 43.48 -21.83 -20.50
C GLN A 127 42.83 -23.22 -20.46
N SER A 128 42.73 -23.76 -19.25
CA SER A 128 42.01 -24.98 -18.89
C SER A 128 40.49 -24.79 -19.01
N PRO A 129 39.71 -25.81 -19.40
CA PRO A 129 38.25 -25.69 -19.43
C PRO A 129 37.68 -25.89 -18.01
N LEU A 130 37.07 -24.83 -17.48
CA LEU A 130 36.23 -24.86 -16.28
C LEU A 130 34.91 -25.58 -16.56
N GLN A 131 34.59 -26.57 -15.72
CA GLN A 131 33.31 -27.27 -15.65
C GLN A 131 32.17 -26.29 -15.42
N GLN A 132 31.22 -26.25 -16.36
CA GLN A 132 29.93 -25.58 -16.17
C GLN A 132 29.10 -26.40 -15.17
N HIS A 133 28.88 -25.83 -13.99
CA HIS A 133 27.87 -26.29 -13.06
C HIS A 133 26.47 -26.07 -13.67
N ASN A 134 25.86 -27.15 -14.16
CA ASN A 134 24.42 -27.18 -14.42
C ASN A 134 23.68 -27.17 -13.08
N SER A 135 22.85 -26.16 -12.84
CA SER A 135 21.89 -26.14 -11.74
C SER A 135 20.87 -27.28 -11.91
N PRO A 136 20.54 -28.04 -10.84
CA PRO A 136 19.60 -29.16 -10.95
C PRO A 136 18.16 -28.66 -11.19
N ARG A 137 17.53 -29.20 -12.23
CA ARG A 137 16.09 -29.07 -12.50
C ARG A 137 15.31 -29.84 -11.43
N SER A 138 14.37 -29.17 -10.78
CA SER A 138 13.43 -29.78 -9.83
C SER A 138 12.52 -30.82 -10.52
N PRO A 139 12.11 -31.89 -9.83
CA PRO A 139 11.25 -32.93 -10.39
C PRO A 139 9.83 -32.38 -10.63
N THR A 140 9.36 -32.45 -11.86
CA THR A 140 8.02 -32.03 -12.28
C THR A 140 6.98 -33.07 -11.88
N THR A 141 6.10 -32.72 -10.94
CA THR A 141 4.79 -33.38 -10.78
C THR A 141 3.95 -33.10 -12.04
N PRO A 142 3.22 -34.08 -12.61
CA PRO A 142 2.43 -33.84 -13.81
C PRO A 142 1.19 -33.00 -13.48
N GLY A 143 1.09 -31.78 -14.04
CA GLY A 143 -0.19 -31.10 -14.28
C GLY A 143 -0.46 -29.76 -13.59
N GLY A 144 0.27 -29.38 -12.54
CA GLY A 144 0.06 -28.09 -11.85
C GLY A 144 1.11 -27.04 -12.22
N ARG A 145 0.69 -25.82 -12.61
CA ARG A 145 1.61 -24.67 -12.60
C ARG A 145 2.12 -24.46 -11.16
N PRO A 146 3.38 -24.03 -10.97
CA PRO A 146 3.89 -23.77 -9.63
C PRO A 146 3.04 -22.67 -8.96
N PRO A 147 2.83 -22.75 -7.63
CA PRO A 147 2.05 -21.76 -6.91
C PRO A 147 2.69 -20.37 -7.04
N GLN A 148 1.86 -19.34 -7.07
CA GLN A 148 2.26 -17.96 -7.26
C GLN A 148 1.88 -17.13 -6.03
N ILE A 149 2.66 -16.06 -5.79
CA ILE A 149 2.32 -15.10 -4.74
C ILE A 149 1.06 -14.34 -5.14
N ALA A 150 0.13 -14.13 -4.20
CA ALA A 150 -1.08 -13.33 -4.42
C ALA A 150 -0.76 -11.89 -4.87
N ASN A 151 -1.68 -11.25 -5.58
CA ASN A 151 -1.54 -9.84 -5.94
C ASN A 151 -1.58 -8.91 -4.71
N VAL A 152 -2.48 -9.19 -3.76
CA VAL A 152 -2.61 -8.43 -2.52
C VAL A 152 -2.31 -9.35 -1.34
N ILE A 153 -1.41 -8.92 -0.46
CA ILE A 153 -1.12 -9.59 0.81
C ILE A 153 -1.59 -8.69 1.94
N LEU A 154 -2.48 -9.20 2.78
CA LEU A 154 -2.94 -8.56 4.00
C LEU A 154 -2.25 -9.24 5.18
N ALA A 155 -1.21 -8.61 5.72
CA ALA A 155 -0.45 -9.14 6.85
C ALA A 155 -1.05 -8.65 8.18
N LYS A 156 -1.96 -9.44 8.74
CA LYS A 156 -2.65 -9.15 10.00
C LYS A 156 -1.70 -9.34 11.18
N ASN A 157 -1.61 -8.36 12.08
CA ASN A 157 -0.79 -8.39 13.30
C ASN A 157 0.72 -8.62 13.04
N LEU A 158 1.26 -8.04 11.96
CA LEU A 158 2.67 -8.20 11.58
C LEU A 158 3.65 -7.67 12.66
N ASP A 159 3.21 -6.74 13.49
CA ASP A 159 3.89 -6.22 14.69
C ASP A 159 4.18 -7.32 15.72
N ARG A 160 3.30 -8.31 15.84
CA ARG A 160 3.45 -9.46 16.76
C ARG A 160 4.34 -10.56 16.22
N ALA A 161 4.74 -10.50 14.94
CA ALA A 161 5.58 -11.51 14.32
C ALA A 161 7.03 -11.45 14.82
N PRO A 162 7.76 -12.58 14.85
CA PRO A 162 9.19 -12.58 15.13
C PRO A 162 9.97 -11.67 14.17
N LYS A 163 11.09 -11.10 14.65
CA LYS A 163 11.96 -10.22 13.83
C LYS A 163 12.40 -10.87 12.51
N ALA A 164 12.64 -12.19 12.51
CA ALA A 164 13.00 -12.92 11.29
C ALA A 164 11.90 -12.88 10.22
N VAL A 165 10.62 -13.00 10.63
CA VAL A 165 9.46 -12.89 9.72
C VAL A 165 9.36 -11.47 9.17
N GLN A 166 9.50 -10.45 10.01
CA GLN A 166 9.49 -9.05 9.56
C GLN A 166 10.65 -8.75 8.58
N ILE A 167 11.84 -9.29 8.83
CA ILE A 167 12.98 -9.19 7.91
C ILE A 167 12.66 -9.88 6.58
N GLN A 168 12.04 -11.06 6.60
CA GLN A 168 11.64 -11.76 5.39
C GLN A 168 10.60 -10.97 4.58
N CYS A 169 9.64 -10.33 5.26
CA CYS A 169 8.71 -9.39 4.62
C CYS A 169 9.48 -8.24 3.97
N LEU A 170 10.42 -7.60 4.68
CA LEU A 170 11.24 -6.53 4.11
C LEU A 170 12.02 -6.98 2.87
N GLU A 171 12.59 -8.19 2.88
CA GLU A 171 13.25 -8.77 1.70
C GLU A 171 12.28 -8.98 0.54
N LEU A 172 11.06 -9.45 0.81
CA LEU A 172 10.00 -9.57 -0.20
C LEU A 172 9.65 -8.21 -0.80
N LEU A 173 9.48 -7.16 0.02
CA LEU A 173 9.17 -5.82 -0.48
C LEU A 173 10.30 -5.27 -1.35
N ARG A 174 11.56 -5.46 -0.93
CA ARG A 174 12.76 -4.97 -1.64
C ARG A 174 13.07 -5.71 -2.92
N THR A 175 13.00 -7.04 -2.89
CA THR A 175 13.48 -7.89 -4.00
C THR A 175 12.34 -8.37 -4.89
N ARG A 176 11.08 -8.23 -4.44
CA ARG A 176 9.87 -8.80 -5.04
C ARG A 176 9.99 -10.31 -5.26
N ARG A 177 10.71 -10.99 -4.37
CA ARG A 177 10.93 -12.43 -4.41
C ARG A 177 10.92 -12.98 -3.00
N ILE A 178 10.43 -14.21 -2.87
CA ILE A 178 10.58 -15.01 -1.66
C ILE A 178 11.32 -16.30 -1.99
N TYR A 179 12.21 -16.70 -1.09
CA TYR A 179 13.00 -17.92 -1.20
C TYR A 179 12.40 -18.96 -0.26
N THR A 180 11.86 -20.04 -0.84
CA THR A 180 11.48 -21.23 -0.08
C THR A 180 12.61 -22.24 -0.15
N ARG A 181 12.52 -23.30 0.67
CA ARG A 181 13.50 -24.39 0.66
C ARG A 181 13.65 -25.05 -0.71
N THR A 182 12.60 -25.02 -1.54
CA THR A 182 12.51 -25.79 -2.79
C THR A 182 12.50 -24.91 -4.03
N SER A 183 12.21 -23.61 -3.92
CA SER A 183 12.02 -22.74 -5.08
C SER A 183 12.06 -21.26 -4.72
N VAL A 184 12.14 -20.42 -5.76
CA VAL A 184 12.07 -18.97 -5.63
C VAL A 184 10.81 -18.51 -6.34
N HIS A 185 9.94 -17.79 -5.64
CA HIS A 185 8.72 -17.23 -6.22
C HIS A 185 8.88 -15.73 -6.36
N ALA A 186 8.63 -15.21 -7.55
CA ALA A 186 8.59 -13.77 -7.80
C ALA A 186 7.18 -13.24 -7.56
N ALA A 187 7.08 -12.07 -6.95
CA ALA A 187 5.82 -11.37 -6.78
C ALA A 187 5.26 -10.94 -8.15
N PRO A 188 3.92 -10.85 -8.31
CA PRO A 188 3.30 -10.40 -9.54
C PRO A 188 3.71 -8.96 -9.92
N LYS A 189 3.39 -8.54 -11.15
CA LYS A 189 3.63 -7.16 -11.59
C LYS A 189 2.80 -6.15 -10.78
N THR A 190 1.52 -6.49 -10.56
CA THR A 190 0.60 -5.80 -9.66
C THR A 190 0.67 -6.47 -8.31
N PHE A 191 1.39 -5.82 -7.39
CA PHE A 191 1.70 -6.38 -6.09
C PHE A 191 1.52 -5.31 -5.02
N LEU A 192 0.66 -5.60 -4.06
CA LEU A 192 0.39 -4.75 -2.91
C LEU A 192 0.57 -5.58 -1.63
N PHE A 193 1.37 -5.07 -0.72
CA PHE A 193 1.51 -5.60 0.62
C PHE A 193 0.94 -4.56 1.57
N VAL A 194 -0.03 -4.96 2.39
CA VAL A 194 -0.63 -4.12 3.41
C VAL A 194 -0.38 -4.75 4.78
N ALA A 195 0.30 -4.04 5.66
CA ALA A 195 0.35 -4.42 7.07
C ALA A 195 -0.94 -3.93 7.74
N VAL A 196 -1.74 -4.86 8.25
CA VAL A 196 -3.02 -4.58 8.91
C VAL A 196 -2.83 -4.75 10.41
N LEU A 197 -2.84 -3.65 11.15
CA LEU A 197 -2.37 -3.60 12.55
C LEU A 197 -3.43 -3.01 13.47
N GLY A 198 -3.69 -3.67 14.61
CA GLY A 198 -4.50 -3.09 15.68
C GLY A 198 -3.65 -2.14 16.53
N ALA A 199 -4.11 -0.92 16.79
CA ALA A 199 -3.45 0.05 17.67
C ALA A 199 -4.49 0.97 18.33
N ASP A 200 -4.08 1.77 19.32
CA ASP A 200 -5.01 2.66 20.04
C ASP A 200 -5.19 4.04 19.35
N SER A 201 -4.32 4.35 18.38
CA SER A 201 -4.35 5.62 17.65
C SER A 201 -3.60 5.54 16.32
N GLY A 202 -3.85 6.54 15.47
CA GLY A 202 -3.07 6.81 14.29
C GLY A 202 -1.58 6.94 14.63
N GLY A 203 -0.76 6.13 13.94
CA GLY A 203 0.66 6.10 14.21
C GLY A 203 1.03 5.59 15.61
N ALA A 204 0.23 4.78 16.29
CA ALA A 204 0.71 3.97 17.43
C ALA A 204 1.23 2.58 16.98
N ALA A 205 0.72 2.06 15.87
CA ALA A 205 1.16 0.79 15.30
C ALA A 205 2.64 0.84 14.89
N ARG A 206 3.45 -0.12 15.34
CA ARG A 206 4.91 -0.11 15.11
C ARG A 206 5.44 -1.45 14.64
N LEU A 207 6.22 -1.39 13.57
CA LEU A 207 7.06 -2.47 13.08
C LEU A 207 8.54 -2.20 13.39
N THR A 208 9.41 -3.16 13.07
CA THR A 208 10.86 -2.93 13.13
C THR A 208 11.26 -1.70 12.29
N PRO A 209 12.26 -0.90 12.73
CA PRO A 209 12.58 0.38 12.11
C PRO A 209 12.77 0.34 10.60
N HIS A 210 13.51 -0.66 10.11
CA HIS A 210 13.82 -0.79 8.70
C HIS A 210 12.61 -1.21 7.87
N LEU A 211 11.75 -2.07 8.40
CA LEU A 211 10.53 -2.50 7.72
C LEU A 211 9.52 -1.35 7.67
N ASN A 212 9.34 -0.68 8.79
CA ASN A 212 8.45 0.47 8.92
C ASN A 212 8.79 1.59 7.93
N ASP A 213 10.08 1.91 7.77
CA ASP A 213 10.54 2.94 6.84
C ASP A 213 10.34 2.57 5.36
N TYR A 214 10.16 1.28 5.05
CA TYR A 214 9.91 0.80 3.70
C TYR A 214 8.45 0.98 3.27
N PHE A 215 7.52 1.13 4.21
CA PHE A 215 6.11 1.40 3.89
C PHE A 215 5.89 2.83 3.41
N TYR A 216 5.12 2.97 2.35
CA TYR A 216 4.87 4.22 1.64
C TYR A 216 3.94 5.16 2.41
N ILE A 217 2.77 4.67 2.81
CA ILE A 217 1.78 5.42 3.58
C ILE A 217 1.34 4.62 4.79
N ALA A 218 0.89 5.34 5.82
CA ALA A 218 0.10 4.80 6.92
C ALA A 218 -1.27 5.50 6.93
N HIS A 219 -2.32 4.71 7.07
CA HIS A 219 -3.69 5.18 7.20
C HIS A 219 -4.29 4.61 8.48
N TRP A 220 -4.91 5.48 9.28
CA TRP A 220 -5.75 5.10 10.40
C TRP A 220 -7.20 5.12 9.96
N HIS A 221 -7.91 4.03 10.21
CA HIS A 221 -9.33 3.88 9.94
C HIS A 221 -10.07 3.76 11.27
N ASP A 222 -10.98 4.70 11.50
CA ASP A 222 -11.86 4.72 12.66
C ASP A 222 -12.97 3.68 12.48
N ALA A 223 -13.21 2.85 13.50
CA ALA A 223 -14.27 1.84 13.44
C ALA A 223 -15.66 2.47 13.32
N ASP A 224 -15.83 3.72 13.80
CA ASP A 224 -17.08 4.46 13.72
C ASP A 224 -17.43 4.91 12.29
N ASP A 225 -16.46 4.92 11.36
CA ASP A 225 -16.69 5.26 9.95
C ASP A 225 -17.40 4.13 9.18
N GLY A 226 -17.47 2.92 9.77
CA GLY A 226 -18.13 1.74 9.21
C GLY A 226 -17.35 1.08 8.08
N PHE A 227 -17.88 -0.04 7.58
CA PHE A 227 -17.26 -0.86 6.54
C PHE A 227 -18.24 -1.03 5.36
N PRO A 228 -18.23 -0.09 4.39
CA PRO A 228 -19.30 0.00 3.40
C PRO A 228 -19.51 -1.27 2.58
N ARG A 229 -18.43 -1.95 2.14
CA ARG A 229 -18.57 -3.14 1.30
C ARG A 229 -18.99 -4.35 2.13
N LEU A 230 -18.50 -4.46 3.36
CA LEU A 230 -18.89 -5.50 4.30
C LEU A 230 -20.37 -5.39 4.68
N GLU A 231 -20.85 -4.17 4.93
CA GLU A 231 -22.26 -3.87 5.19
C GLU A 231 -23.14 -4.23 3.98
N GLU A 232 -22.75 -3.83 2.76
CA GLU A 232 -23.47 -4.17 1.52
C GLU A 232 -23.56 -5.70 1.33
N ALA A 233 -22.48 -6.44 1.59
CA ALA A 233 -22.47 -7.89 1.47
C ALA A 233 -23.40 -8.58 2.49
N ALA A 234 -23.48 -8.07 3.71
CA ALA A 234 -24.38 -8.62 4.74
C ALA A 234 -25.86 -8.36 4.42
N GLU A 235 -26.19 -7.20 3.84
CA GLU A 235 -27.56 -6.86 3.41
C GLU A 235 -28.04 -7.79 2.27
N ASP A 236 -27.16 -8.15 1.33
CA ASP A 236 -27.48 -9.05 0.22
C ASP A 236 -27.75 -10.49 0.72
N GLU A 237 -27.05 -10.95 1.76
CA GLU A 237 -27.29 -12.25 2.39
C GLU A 237 -28.66 -12.30 3.10
N GLU A 238 -29.00 -11.28 3.89
CA GLU A 238 -30.31 -11.19 4.56
C GLU A 238 -31.49 -11.01 3.58
N GLY A 239 -31.28 -10.33 2.46
CA GLY A 239 -32.29 -10.14 1.41
C GLY A 239 -32.65 -11.45 0.72
N THR A 240 -31.66 -12.33 0.52
CA THR A 240 -31.85 -13.63 -0.14
C THR A 240 -32.62 -14.61 0.76
N GLU A 241 -32.43 -14.56 2.08
CA GLU A 241 -33.16 -15.42 3.02
C GLU A 241 -34.66 -15.07 3.14
N ARG A 242 -35.05 -13.83 2.84
CA ARG A 242 -36.46 -13.39 2.91
C ARG A 242 -37.28 -13.75 1.68
N GLU A 243 -36.65 -14.03 0.52
CA GLU A 243 -37.37 -14.38 -0.71
C GLU A 243 -37.75 -15.87 -0.83
N ASP A 244 -37.05 -16.78 -0.15
CA ASP A 244 -37.36 -18.22 -0.17
C ASP A 244 -38.42 -18.65 0.87
N GLY A 245 -38.96 -17.70 1.64
CA GLY A 245 -39.78 -17.94 2.82
C GLY A 245 -41.29 -17.71 2.70
N ASN A 246 -41.90 -17.60 1.51
CA ASN A 246 -43.36 -17.44 1.46
C ASN A 246 -44.07 -18.15 0.29
N SER A 247 -44.51 -19.38 0.56
CA SER A 247 -45.83 -19.83 0.11
C SER A 247 -46.54 -20.48 1.30
N THR A 248 -47.51 -19.79 1.90
CA THR A 248 -48.88 -20.28 2.20
C THR A 248 -49.66 -19.17 2.90
N GLU A 249 -50.75 -18.72 2.28
CA GLU A 249 -51.75 -17.82 2.84
C GLU A 249 -52.43 -18.39 4.10
N ALA A 250 -52.71 -17.54 5.09
CA ALA A 250 -53.98 -17.55 5.83
C ALA A 250 -54.14 -16.24 6.62
N GLY A 251 -55.30 -15.59 6.48
CA GLY A 251 -55.65 -14.31 7.09
C GLY A 251 -56.29 -14.36 8.48
N TYR A 252 -57.01 -13.27 8.79
CA TYR A 252 -57.59 -12.80 10.07
C TYR A 252 -56.56 -12.08 10.98
N GLY A 253 -56.76 -10.88 11.54
CA GLY A 253 -57.87 -9.92 11.61
C GLY A 253 -57.85 -9.19 12.96
N THR A 254 -57.84 -7.84 12.94
CA THR A 254 -58.36 -6.87 13.97
C THR A 254 -57.63 -6.62 15.32
N GLY A 255 -57.58 -5.32 15.71
CA GLY A 255 -57.42 -4.79 17.09
C GLY A 255 -56.12 -3.99 17.30
N ASP A 256 -56.08 -2.66 17.12
CA ASP A 256 -56.47 -1.55 18.03
C ASP A 256 -55.48 -1.24 19.19
N SER A 257 -55.17 0.07 19.30
CA SER A 257 -54.57 0.84 20.41
C SER A 257 -53.13 0.52 20.86
N ASN A 258 -52.18 1.44 20.67
CA ASN A 258 -51.91 2.59 21.56
C ASN A 258 -50.52 3.17 21.26
N GLU A 259 -50.48 4.45 20.89
CA GLU A 259 -49.28 5.29 21.07
C GLU A 259 -48.99 5.47 22.57
N PRO A 260 -47.73 5.69 22.93
CA PRO A 260 -47.47 6.82 23.80
C PRO A 260 -46.31 7.67 23.30
N SER A 261 -46.63 8.96 23.16
CA SER A 261 -45.72 10.10 23.20
C SER A 261 -45.20 10.33 24.63
N THR A 262 -43.89 10.42 24.80
CA THR A 262 -43.16 11.08 25.90
C THR A 262 -41.73 11.29 25.42
N SER A 263 -40.99 12.36 25.66
CA SER A 263 -41.20 13.67 26.25
C SER A 263 -39.88 14.41 25.98
N ASP A 264 -39.96 15.70 25.65
CA ASP A 264 -38.82 16.60 25.59
C ASP A 264 -38.21 16.73 26.99
N ASP A 265 -36.90 16.49 27.12
CA ASP A 265 -36.09 17.01 28.23
C ASP A 265 -34.73 17.45 27.66
N ASP A 266 -34.60 18.76 27.50
CA ASP A 266 -33.35 19.50 27.34
C ASP A 266 -32.57 19.43 28.66
N ASP A 267 -31.39 18.79 28.67
CA ASP A 267 -30.36 19.04 29.68
C ASP A 267 -29.04 19.37 28.99
N ASN A 268 -28.73 20.66 29.03
CA ASN A 268 -27.52 21.29 28.55
C ASN A 268 -26.46 21.20 29.66
N ASP A 269 -25.54 20.24 29.57
CA ASP A 269 -24.38 20.15 30.46
C ASP A 269 -23.11 20.52 29.69
N GLU A 270 -22.66 21.77 29.87
CA GLU A 270 -21.33 22.22 29.44
C GLU A 270 -20.27 21.57 30.33
N SER A 271 -19.86 20.36 29.97
CA SER A 271 -18.63 19.76 30.45
C SER A 271 -17.50 20.08 29.47
N PHE A 272 -16.42 20.63 30.03
CA PHE A 272 -15.20 21.06 29.34
C PHE A 272 -14.56 19.84 28.65
N ALA A 273 -14.82 19.65 27.35
CA ALA A 273 -14.30 18.54 26.58
C ALA A 273 -12.77 18.58 26.54
N THR A 274 -12.14 17.58 27.16
CA THR A 274 -10.77 17.18 26.81
C THR A 274 -10.78 16.81 25.34
N VAL A 275 -10.00 17.52 24.52
CA VAL A 275 -9.87 17.28 23.08
C VAL A 275 -9.48 15.82 22.86
N ASP A 276 -10.41 15.03 22.34
CA ASP A 276 -10.20 13.62 22.03
C ASP A 276 -9.33 13.53 20.77
N THR A 277 -8.03 13.35 20.96
CA THR A 277 -7.03 13.30 19.86
C THR A 277 -7.26 12.14 18.90
N ARG A 278 -8.10 11.16 19.27
CA ARG A 278 -8.55 10.04 18.44
C ARG A 278 -9.26 10.48 17.16
N SER A 279 -10.03 11.57 17.22
CA SER A 279 -10.85 12.05 16.10
C SER A 279 -10.05 12.85 15.06
N LEU A 280 -8.85 13.32 15.40
CA LEU A 280 -8.04 14.13 14.49
C LEU A 280 -7.40 13.33 13.33
N ALA A 281 -7.32 12.01 13.45
CA ALA A 281 -6.75 11.15 12.40
C ALA A 281 -7.73 10.86 11.23
N SER A 282 -9.05 10.91 11.50
CA SER A 282 -10.11 10.56 10.54
C SER A 282 -10.58 11.73 9.65
N TYR A 283 -10.58 12.99 10.13
CA TYR A 283 -11.18 14.12 9.39
C TYR A 283 -10.47 14.57 8.09
N GLU A 284 -9.30 14.00 7.78
CA GLU A 284 -8.61 14.26 6.51
C GLU A 284 -8.88 13.15 5.49
N SER A 285 -10.17 12.98 5.15
CA SER A 285 -10.51 12.28 3.91
C SER A 285 -9.83 13.03 2.77
N VAL A 286 -8.86 12.35 2.16
CA VAL A 286 -7.90 12.92 1.24
C VAL A 286 -8.60 13.37 -0.07
N VAL A 287 -9.84 12.97 -0.29
CA VAL A 287 -10.71 13.45 -1.37
C VAL A 287 -12.05 13.86 -0.77
N ARG A 288 -12.45 15.14 -0.90
CA ARG A 288 -13.75 15.61 -0.39
C ARG A 288 -14.90 14.85 -1.03
N ARG A 289 -15.50 13.92 -0.28
CA ARG A 289 -16.72 13.22 -0.68
C ARG A 289 -17.88 14.22 -0.74
N LYS A 290 -18.47 14.42 -1.91
CA LYS A 290 -19.83 15.00 -1.97
C LYS A 290 -20.77 13.91 -1.45
N LYS A 291 -21.34 14.08 -0.25
CA LYS A 291 -22.45 13.25 0.23
C LYS A 291 -23.59 13.34 -0.79
N THR A 292 -23.67 12.40 -1.71
CA THR A 292 -24.90 12.12 -2.44
C THR A 292 -25.75 11.20 -1.58
N PRO A 293 -27.06 11.44 -1.44
CA PRO A 293 -27.94 10.53 -0.73
C PRO A 293 -27.84 9.13 -1.37
N LYS A 294 -27.84 8.07 -0.55
CA LYS A 294 -27.86 6.66 -0.98
C LYS A 294 -28.99 6.48 -2.01
N LEU A 295 -28.68 6.54 -3.31
CA LEU A 295 -29.64 6.27 -4.35
C LEU A 295 -29.72 4.76 -4.47
N ARG A 296 -30.72 4.19 -3.78
CA ARG A 296 -31.18 2.81 -3.91
C ARG A 296 -31.02 2.38 -5.36
N ARG A 297 -30.10 1.46 -5.62
CA ARG A 297 -29.97 0.81 -6.93
C ARG A 297 -31.29 0.07 -7.14
N LEU A 298 -32.18 0.63 -7.94
CA LEU A 298 -33.41 -0.06 -8.35
C LEU A 298 -32.96 -1.18 -9.28
N THR A 299 -32.73 -2.35 -8.71
CA THR A 299 -32.32 -3.55 -9.44
C THR A 299 -33.54 -4.09 -10.18
N GLU A 300 -33.56 -3.99 -11.51
CA GLU A 300 -34.41 -4.86 -12.31
C GLU A 300 -33.87 -6.29 -12.21
N PRO A 301 -34.73 -7.32 -12.05
CA PRO A 301 -34.28 -8.69 -11.86
C PRO A 301 -33.85 -9.28 -13.19
N SER A 302 -32.57 -9.16 -13.52
CA SER A 302 -31.94 -9.93 -14.59
C SER A 302 -30.94 -10.93 -14.02
N SER A 303 -31.44 -12.16 -13.86
CA SER A 303 -30.69 -13.38 -13.59
C SER A 303 -29.57 -13.60 -14.63
N THR A 304 -28.35 -13.17 -14.32
CA THR A 304 -27.11 -13.75 -14.83
C THR A 304 -26.02 -13.52 -13.80
N SER A 305 -25.37 -14.59 -13.34
CA SER A 305 -24.17 -14.58 -12.48
C SER A 305 -22.99 -13.94 -13.22
N GLN A 306 -22.99 -12.62 -13.35
CA GLN A 306 -21.83 -11.86 -13.80
C GLN A 306 -21.04 -11.50 -12.56
N THR A 307 -19.81 -12.01 -12.45
CA THR A 307 -18.85 -11.51 -11.47
C THR A 307 -18.74 -9.98 -11.65
N PRO A 308 -18.83 -9.20 -10.56
CA PRO A 308 -18.83 -7.74 -10.65
C PRO A 308 -17.56 -7.28 -11.37
N ARG A 309 -17.74 -6.40 -12.36
CA ARG A 309 -16.61 -5.86 -13.12
C ARG A 309 -15.83 -4.90 -12.21
N PRO A 310 -14.50 -5.01 -12.12
CA PRO A 310 -13.73 -4.18 -11.20
C PRO A 310 -13.84 -2.70 -11.56
N LEU A 311 -13.90 -1.83 -10.55
CA LEU A 311 -14.00 -0.38 -10.71
C LEU A 311 -12.79 0.21 -11.46
N PHE A 312 -11.59 -0.34 -11.22
CA PHE A 312 -10.35 0.06 -11.87
C PHE A 312 -9.70 -1.12 -12.57
N SER A 313 -9.43 -0.96 -13.86
CA SER A 313 -8.63 -1.92 -14.61
C SER A 313 -7.13 -1.70 -14.42
N SER A 314 -6.32 -2.70 -14.72
CA SER A 314 -4.84 -2.58 -14.74
C SER A 314 -4.36 -1.47 -15.68
N ARG A 315 -5.12 -1.17 -16.75
CA ARG A 315 -4.84 -0.06 -17.67
C ARG A 315 -5.06 1.29 -16.99
N ASP A 316 -6.13 1.43 -16.21
CA ASP A 316 -6.47 2.68 -15.51
C ASP A 316 -5.41 3.01 -14.47
N LEU A 317 -4.97 2.01 -13.70
CA LEU A 317 -3.85 2.15 -12.76
C LEU A 317 -2.55 2.58 -13.46
N ALA A 318 -2.27 2.01 -14.64
CA ALA A 318 -1.10 2.40 -15.42
C ALA A 318 -1.21 3.84 -15.95
N THR A 319 -2.40 4.25 -16.40
CA THR A 319 -2.68 5.62 -16.85
C THR A 319 -2.47 6.63 -15.72
N LEU A 320 -3.05 6.37 -14.55
CA LEU A 320 -2.86 7.18 -13.34
C LEU A 320 -1.38 7.30 -12.94
N ALA A 321 -0.64 6.19 -13.00
CA ALA A 321 0.79 6.19 -12.69
C ALA A 321 1.63 7.02 -13.67
N VAL A 322 1.25 7.05 -14.95
CA VAL A 322 1.90 7.92 -15.94
C VAL A 322 1.54 9.38 -15.69
N LEU A 323 0.28 9.68 -15.38
CA LEU A 323 -0.17 11.04 -15.08
C LEU A 323 0.52 11.61 -13.83
N ALA A 324 0.68 10.81 -12.76
CA ALA A 324 1.34 11.25 -11.54
C ALA A 324 2.79 11.70 -11.81
N ARG A 325 3.49 11.03 -12.73
CA ARG A 325 4.88 11.36 -13.08
C ARG A 325 5.05 12.69 -13.80
N VAL A 326 4.00 13.18 -14.48
CA VAL A 326 4.07 14.43 -15.28
C VAL A 326 3.51 15.65 -14.54
N VAL A 327 2.99 15.48 -13.32
CA VAL A 327 2.51 16.59 -12.48
C VAL A 327 3.65 17.60 -12.26
N SER A 328 3.37 18.88 -12.45
CA SER A 328 4.34 19.94 -12.19
C SER A 328 4.42 20.22 -10.69
N VAL A 329 5.65 20.43 -10.19
CA VAL A 329 5.90 20.87 -8.82
C VAL A 329 6.75 22.12 -8.92
N ASP A 330 6.16 23.27 -8.57
CA ASP A 330 6.85 24.54 -8.59
C ASP A 330 7.97 24.58 -7.54
N ILE A 331 9.01 25.37 -7.82
CA ILE A 331 10.21 25.46 -6.97
C ILE A 331 9.85 25.90 -5.54
N GLU A 332 8.83 26.73 -5.38
CA GLU A 332 8.37 27.19 -4.07
C GLU A 332 7.66 26.09 -3.27
N VAL A 333 6.86 25.26 -3.93
CA VAL A 333 6.22 24.09 -3.33
C VAL A 333 7.27 23.01 -2.99
N LEU A 334 8.27 22.83 -3.86
CA LEU A 334 9.41 21.95 -3.58
C LEU A 334 10.21 22.44 -2.36
N ARG A 335 10.43 23.76 -2.23
CA ARG A 335 11.07 24.36 -1.06
C ARG A 335 10.23 24.12 0.20
N TYR A 336 8.91 24.27 0.12
CA TYR A 336 7.99 23.98 1.21
C TYR A 336 8.10 22.52 1.69
N GLN A 337 8.09 21.55 0.76
CA GLN A 337 8.33 20.14 1.08
C GLN A 337 9.66 19.93 1.81
N MET A 338 10.76 20.52 1.30
CA MET A 338 12.08 20.37 1.91
C MET A 338 12.17 21.02 3.30
N ASN A 339 11.48 22.14 3.51
CA ASN A 339 11.38 22.78 4.82
C ASN A 339 10.65 21.89 5.81
N ILE A 340 9.49 21.32 5.47
CA ILE A 340 8.78 20.35 6.32
C ILE A 340 9.71 19.20 6.71
N ILE A 341 10.40 18.59 5.75
CA ILE A 341 11.35 17.49 6.00
C ILE A 341 12.45 17.91 6.98
N SER A 342 12.99 19.12 6.81
CA SER A 342 14.08 19.64 7.63
C SER A 342 13.60 19.88 9.07
N PHE A 343 12.43 20.49 9.24
CA PHE A 343 11.83 20.74 10.54
C PHE A 343 11.46 19.44 11.26
N LEU A 344 10.85 18.47 10.57
CA LEU A 344 10.56 17.17 11.15
C LEU A 344 11.83 16.44 11.64
N ARG A 345 12.96 16.55 10.91
CA ARG A 345 14.25 15.97 11.34
C ARG A 345 14.89 16.71 12.52
N MET A 346 14.61 18.01 12.67
CA MET A 346 15.12 18.85 13.75
C MET A 346 14.17 18.97 14.94
N HIS A 347 12.94 18.46 14.81
CA HIS A 347 11.94 18.52 15.86
C HIS A 347 12.42 17.80 17.13
N ARG A 348 12.22 18.44 18.28
CA ARG A 348 12.80 18.01 19.55
C ARG A 348 12.28 16.65 20.02
N ALA A 349 10.99 16.38 19.79
CA ALA A 349 10.35 15.11 20.18
C ALA A 349 10.72 13.91 19.28
N VAL A 350 11.37 14.14 18.13
CA VAL A 350 11.67 13.07 17.16
C VAL A 350 13.00 12.38 17.51
N GLY A 351 12.92 11.11 17.89
CA GLY A 351 14.05 10.22 18.12
C GLY A 351 14.49 9.49 16.85
N GLY A 352 15.80 9.31 16.67
CA GLY A 352 16.38 8.49 15.58
C GLY A 352 16.30 9.11 14.17
N GLY A 353 15.66 10.27 14.02
CA GLY A 353 15.57 11.01 12.75
C GLY A 353 14.61 10.39 11.74
N ILE A 354 14.57 10.97 10.54
CA ILE A 354 13.68 10.57 9.44
C ILE A 354 14.51 10.15 8.24
N ALA A 355 14.25 8.95 7.73
CA ALA A 355 15.04 8.39 6.65
C ALA A 355 14.90 9.19 5.33
N PRO A 356 15.90 9.14 4.45
CA PRO A 356 15.82 9.75 3.12
C PRO A 356 14.72 9.17 2.23
N LEU A 357 14.36 7.89 2.42
CA LEU A 357 13.30 7.24 1.64
C LEU A 357 11.94 7.94 1.82
N ALA A 358 11.69 8.49 3.00
CA ALA A 358 10.48 9.25 3.30
C ALA A 358 10.33 10.49 2.40
N THR A 359 11.44 11.13 2.03
CA THR A 359 11.44 12.28 1.11
C THR A 359 10.95 11.88 -0.28
N GLN A 360 11.37 10.70 -0.77
CA GLN A 360 10.89 10.17 -2.04
C GLN A 360 9.40 9.82 -1.98
N HIS A 361 8.96 9.20 -0.89
CA HIS A 361 7.56 8.85 -0.70
C HIS A 361 6.66 10.08 -0.60
N LEU A 362 7.13 11.16 0.04
CA LEU A 362 6.41 12.43 0.06
C LEU A 362 6.20 12.99 -1.35
N ASP A 363 7.24 13.09 -2.18
CA ASP A 363 7.10 13.60 -3.56
C ASP A 363 6.18 12.71 -4.41
N LEU A 364 6.31 11.39 -4.31
CA LEU A 364 5.43 10.44 -5.00
C LEU A 364 3.97 10.61 -4.59
N LEU A 365 3.70 10.77 -3.29
CA LEU A 365 2.34 10.95 -2.79
C LEU A 365 1.75 12.29 -3.21
N VAL A 366 2.50 13.38 -3.10
CA VAL A 366 2.05 14.71 -3.53
C VAL A 366 1.60 14.69 -5.00
N ARG A 367 2.40 14.09 -5.87
CA ARG A 367 2.09 13.96 -7.29
C ARG A 367 0.85 13.10 -7.54
N SER A 368 0.75 11.98 -6.83
CA SER A 368 -0.38 11.06 -7.00
C SER A 368 -1.69 11.69 -6.53
N LEU A 369 -1.65 12.39 -5.39
CA LEU A 369 -2.80 13.12 -4.86
C LEU A 369 -3.26 14.25 -5.78
N ALA A 370 -2.33 15.01 -6.37
CA ALA A 370 -2.67 16.03 -7.36
C ALA A 370 -3.53 15.45 -8.51
N VAL A 371 -3.12 14.31 -9.06
CA VAL A 371 -3.88 13.63 -10.12
C VAL A 371 -5.27 13.20 -9.64
N LEU A 372 -5.37 12.63 -8.44
CA LEU A 372 -6.66 12.18 -7.90
C LEU A 372 -7.61 13.35 -7.59
N HIS A 373 -7.08 14.53 -7.29
CA HIS A 373 -7.85 15.77 -7.19
C HIS A 373 -8.19 16.42 -8.55
N GLY A 374 -7.74 15.83 -9.66
CA GLY A 374 -7.97 16.37 -10.99
C GLY A 374 -7.12 17.61 -11.33
N ILE A 375 -6.06 17.87 -10.57
CA ILE A 375 -5.13 18.98 -10.83
C ILE A 375 -3.79 18.45 -11.37
N ASP A 376 -3.16 19.21 -12.25
CA ASP A 376 -1.90 18.85 -12.93
C ASP A 376 -0.66 19.47 -12.28
N PHE A 377 -0.83 20.23 -11.20
CA PHE A 377 0.23 20.83 -10.40
C PHE A 377 0.06 20.53 -8.90
N ALA A 378 1.17 20.49 -8.17
CA ALA A 378 1.14 20.29 -6.72
C ALA A 378 0.83 21.59 -5.95
N THR A 379 -0.04 21.51 -4.94
CA THR A 379 -0.36 22.62 -4.05
C THR A 379 0.20 22.40 -2.63
N PRO A 380 0.45 23.46 -1.85
CA PRO A 380 0.88 23.34 -0.45
C PRO A 380 -0.10 22.54 0.42
N ALA A 381 -1.40 22.62 0.13
CA ALA A 381 -2.43 21.85 0.83
C ALA A 381 -2.26 20.34 0.62
N ILE A 382 -2.01 19.91 -0.62
CA ILE A 382 -1.73 18.49 -0.92
C ILE A 382 -0.44 18.03 -0.25
N VAL A 383 0.57 18.90 -0.17
CA VAL A 383 1.81 18.59 0.55
C VAL A 383 1.55 18.34 2.04
N ALA A 384 0.70 19.14 2.68
CA ALA A 384 0.35 18.96 4.08
C ALA A 384 -0.38 17.61 4.33
N LEU A 385 -1.38 17.29 3.50
CA LEU A 385 -2.09 16.00 3.54
C LEU A 385 -1.13 14.82 3.33
N ALA A 386 -0.24 14.94 2.35
CA ALA A 386 0.75 13.91 2.05
C ALA A 386 1.73 13.70 3.22
N ALA A 387 2.15 14.78 3.88
CA ALA A 387 3.05 14.71 5.04
C ALA A 387 2.42 13.90 6.18
N LYS A 388 1.13 14.13 6.47
CA LYS A 388 0.40 13.38 7.49
C LYS A 388 0.37 11.88 7.19
N LYS A 389 0.06 11.46 5.97
CA LYS A 389 0.02 10.02 5.63
C LYS A 389 1.41 9.36 5.52
N VAL A 390 2.46 10.08 5.15
CA VAL A 390 3.82 9.50 4.95
C VAL A 390 4.63 9.44 6.24
N TYR A 391 4.51 10.43 7.13
CA TYR A 391 5.36 10.53 8.31
C TYR A 391 4.76 9.91 9.58
N LEU A 392 3.44 9.66 9.60
CA LEU A 392 2.72 9.13 10.76
C LEU A 392 3.37 7.88 11.38
N HIS A 393 3.72 6.89 10.57
CA HIS A 393 4.40 5.69 11.05
C HIS A 393 5.90 5.88 11.23
N ARG A 394 6.53 6.84 10.55
CA ARG A 394 7.99 7.03 10.52
C ARG A 394 8.51 7.79 11.73
N ILE A 395 7.69 8.66 12.31
CA ILE A 395 8.07 9.43 13.48
C ILE A 395 8.08 8.54 14.71
N ARG A 396 9.23 8.52 15.38
CA ARG A 396 9.43 7.86 16.65
C ARG A 396 9.63 8.92 17.69
N ILE A 397 8.76 8.93 18.69
CA ILE A 397 8.91 9.83 19.81
C ILE A 397 10.05 9.32 20.70
N VAL A 398 10.84 10.24 21.23
CA VAL A 398 11.90 9.94 22.20
C VAL A 398 11.28 9.24 23.41
N SER A 399 11.67 7.98 23.64
CA SER A 399 11.06 7.14 24.69
C SER A 399 11.60 7.44 26.10
N ASP A 400 12.88 7.76 26.22
CA ASP A 400 13.50 8.23 27.46
C ASP A 400 13.91 9.70 27.29
N PRO A 401 13.41 10.64 28.11
CA PRO A 401 13.81 12.05 28.05
C PRO A 401 15.34 12.28 28.09
N ARG A 402 16.12 11.34 28.63
CA ARG A 402 17.60 11.39 28.64
C ARG A 402 18.22 11.25 27.25
N ASP A 403 17.53 10.60 26.33
CA ASP A 403 17.98 10.38 24.95
C ASP A 403 17.69 11.59 24.05
N GLU A 404 17.02 12.62 24.57
CA GLU A 404 16.74 13.84 23.84
C GLU A 404 18.02 14.67 23.61
N ARG A 405 18.14 15.26 22.41
CA ARG A 405 19.36 15.95 21.95
C ARG A 405 19.82 17.07 22.89
N SER A 406 18.90 17.82 23.49
CA SER A 406 19.23 18.94 24.37
C SER A 406 19.88 18.51 25.71
N MET A 407 19.78 17.24 26.09
CA MET A 407 20.45 16.70 27.28
C MET A 407 21.97 16.77 27.17
N GLN A 408 22.51 16.70 25.95
CA GLN A 408 23.95 16.86 25.68
C GLN A 408 24.45 18.28 25.99
N TRP A 409 23.53 19.26 26.06
CA TRP A 409 23.82 20.67 26.29
C TRP A 409 23.39 21.16 27.67
N GLY A 410 23.06 20.23 28.59
CA GLY A 410 22.77 20.54 29.99
C GLY A 410 21.33 20.97 30.28
N SER A 411 20.37 20.57 29.45
CA SER A 411 18.95 20.83 29.72
C SER A 411 18.47 20.07 30.95
N GLU A 412 17.47 20.62 31.64
CA GLU A 412 16.88 20.01 32.82
C GLU A 412 15.95 18.85 32.44
N LEU A 413 16.18 17.67 33.03
CA LEU A 413 15.42 16.46 32.73
C LEU A 413 13.91 16.63 32.97
N ALA A 414 13.52 17.31 34.06
CA ALA A 414 12.12 17.54 34.38
C ALA A 414 11.40 18.39 33.33
N ALA A 415 12.08 19.41 32.80
CA ALA A 415 11.55 20.25 31.73
C ALA A 415 11.42 19.48 30.40
N VAL A 416 12.38 18.60 30.10
CA VAL A 416 12.30 17.74 28.89
C VAL A 416 11.15 16.74 29.02
N ALA A 417 11.01 16.10 30.18
CA ALA A 417 9.93 15.15 30.44
C ALA A 417 8.55 15.79 30.29
N ALA A 418 8.35 16.98 30.87
CA ALA A 418 7.10 17.73 30.74
C ALA A 418 6.80 18.14 29.29
N LEU A 419 7.82 18.44 28.47
CA LEU A 419 7.64 18.77 27.06
C LEU A 419 7.31 17.56 26.18
N LEU A 420 7.75 16.36 26.56
CA LEU A 420 7.48 15.13 25.80
C LEU A 420 6.20 14.41 26.26
N GLU A 421 5.60 14.83 27.37
CA GLU A 421 4.41 14.21 27.92
C GLU A 421 3.22 14.37 26.97
N GLY A 422 2.61 13.23 26.59
CA GLY A 422 1.44 13.21 25.71
C GLY A 422 1.70 13.52 24.24
N VAL A 423 2.94 13.81 23.84
CA VAL A 423 3.27 14.15 22.45
C VAL A 423 3.27 12.91 21.55
N GLY A 424 2.31 12.85 20.64
CA GLY A 424 2.19 11.83 19.61
C GLY A 424 2.90 12.21 18.29
N PRO A 425 3.03 11.25 17.34
CA PRO A 425 3.51 11.52 15.99
C PRO A 425 2.66 12.56 15.24
N GLU A 426 1.34 12.57 15.48
CA GLU A 426 0.39 13.50 14.86
C GLU A 426 0.67 14.93 15.30
N ASP A 427 0.82 15.15 16.61
CA ASP A 427 1.14 16.47 17.19
C ASP A 427 2.44 17.04 16.61
N VAL A 428 3.47 16.19 16.42
CA VAL A 428 4.73 16.60 15.80
C VAL A 428 4.53 17.07 14.36
N ILE A 429 3.67 16.39 13.60
CA ILE A 429 3.41 16.75 12.20
C ILE A 429 2.63 18.06 12.16
N ASP A 430 1.59 18.20 12.97
CA ASP A 430 0.76 19.41 13.03
C ASP A 430 1.58 20.62 13.51
N ASP A 431 2.43 20.46 14.52
CA ASP A 431 3.33 21.51 14.98
C ASP A 431 4.26 21.97 13.86
N VAL A 432 4.91 21.05 13.15
CA VAL A 432 5.78 21.40 12.02
C VAL A 432 5.02 22.06 10.86
N LEU A 433 3.83 21.57 10.53
CA LEU A 433 2.99 22.18 9.49
C LEU A 433 2.55 23.60 9.87
N SER A 434 2.37 23.87 11.17
CA SER A 434 2.06 25.22 11.66
C SER A 434 3.28 26.17 11.63
N MET A 435 4.49 25.65 11.85
CA MET A 435 5.73 26.44 11.85
C MET A 435 6.22 26.80 10.45
N VAL A 436 6.01 25.92 9.46
CA VAL A 436 6.48 26.13 8.09
C VAL A 436 5.42 26.88 7.30
N ALA A 437 5.69 28.14 6.97
CA ALA A 437 4.77 28.93 6.16
C ALA A 437 4.63 28.36 4.73
N PRO A 438 3.40 28.13 4.23
CA PRO A 438 3.18 27.75 2.84
C PRO A 438 3.53 28.93 1.90
N PRO A 439 3.97 28.66 0.66
CA PRO A 439 4.16 29.68 -0.35
C PRO A 439 2.81 30.32 -0.71
N VAL A 440 2.84 31.62 -1.05
CA VAL A 440 1.67 32.48 -1.26
C VAL A 440 1.16 32.40 -2.69
#